data_AF-A0A3B5MVL5-F1
#
_entry.id   AF-A0A3B5MVL5-F1
#
_cell.length_a   1.000
_cell.length_b   1.000
_cell.length_c   1.000
_cell.angle_alpha   90.00
_cell.angle_beta   90.00
_cell.angle_gamma   90.00
#
_symmetry.space_group_name_H-M   'P 1'
#
loop_
_entity.id
_entity.type
_entity.pdbx_description
1 polymer ?
#
loop_
_entity_poly.entity_id
_entity_poly.type
_entity_poly.pdbx_seq_one_letter_code
_entity_poly.pdbx_strand_id
1 'polypeptide(L)'
;PRRNSDDGLYEKALLSDQMSELKVFYNPSTQEYLNYQNLLETCTVDPETGLLLLPVCIAFKGLRKGISSSELLESKIIDKETYEDLQKGKTTTQDVMLMETVKEYLEGKGSIAGIADLSTNQRISIYQAMKQGIVMPGTALVLLEAQAATGFMIDPVGNKKYTVDEAIKHKLIGPECHLKLLSAERAVTGYKDPYSGETISLFQAMSKDLIVKEHGIRLLEAQIATGGIIDPINSHRLPTQVAFKRGYFDEEMNKILEDEGDDTKGFFDPNTEENLTYLQLIERCVTDPGTGLCLLPLHDKSGKFNSSFIDYKTKTVFKTEKVKVTCGKYIGMTVSLWELLMSEYFNEHQRQDIFQKYKEGKLNISTIIKMILETIETSVKATKTDENVNVYLQGKDSIAGILLPDSQVITIYQARQKGKLMPGTGLILLEAQAATGFIIDPIGNRKFSVDDAVKAKIVGPDVCQKLRSAERAVTGYKDPHDGKIISLFQAMQKDLILKDHGIRLLEAQIATGGIIDPVNSHRIPVHVAYKRGYFHEEMNQILSDPSDDTKGFFDPNTHENLTYLQLLARCVKDPSTGLCLLPLKSKTGIRLLTRLFYASPCAEFGC
;
A
#
# COMPACT_ATOMS: atom_id res chain seq x y z
N PRO A 1 36.63 53.65 -24.95
CA PRO A 1 37.55 52.53 -24.65
C PRO A 1 36.82 51.40 -23.91
N ARG A 2 36.41 50.41 -24.70
CA ARG A 2 35.99 49.01 -24.40
C ARG A 2 35.11 48.72 -23.18
N ARG A 3 33.85 48.35 -23.49
CA ARG A 3 32.98 47.47 -22.71
C ARG A 3 33.65 46.09 -22.59
N ASN A 4 33.76 45.53 -21.39
CA ASN A 4 33.97 44.11 -21.19
C ASN A 4 32.59 43.45 -21.03
N SER A 5 32.25 42.64 -22.04
CA SER A 5 31.24 41.59 -22.00
C SER A 5 31.88 40.36 -21.34
N ASP A 6 31.41 39.99 -20.15
CA ASP A 6 31.50 38.63 -19.64
C ASP A 6 30.09 38.24 -19.19
N ASP A 7 29.30 37.82 -20.18
CA ASP A 7 28.04 37.14 -19.98
C ASP A 7 28.30 35.79 -19.30
N GLY A 8 27.48 35.50 -18.28
CA GLY A 8 27.54 34.29 -17.46
C GLY A 8 27.42 32.99 -18.26
N LEU A 9 28.58 32.40 -18.58
CA LEU A 9 28.72 31.09 -19.24
C LEU A 9 29.09 29.95 -18.28
N TYR A 10 28.97 30.14 -16.97
CA TYR A 10 29.18 29.06 -16.00
C TYR A 10 27.92 28.85 -15.17
N GLU A 11 27.05 27.95 -15.62
CA GLU A 11 26.20 27.06 -14.77
C GLU A 11 25.11 26.29 -15.53
N LYS A 12 24.91 26.51 -16.84
CA LYS A 12 23.90 25.73 -17.59
C LYS A 12 24.34 24.32 -18.01
N ALA A 13 25.65 24.05 -18.09
CA ALA A 13 26.16 22.77 -18.59
C ALA A 13 26.39 21.71 -17.50
N LEU A 14 26.55 22.10 -16.23
CA LEU A 14 26.80 21.15 -15.12
C LEU A 14 25.52 20.47 -14.59
N LEU A 15 24.36 21.09 -14.80
CA LEU A 15 23.07 20.56 -14.34
C LEU A 15 22.31 19.78 -15.42
N SER A 16 22.61 19.97 -16.71
CA SER A 16 21.88 19.31 -17.80
C SER A 16 22.14 17.80 -17.86
N ASP A 17 23.38 17.36 -17.63
CA ASP A 17 23.74 15.94 -17.70
C ASP A 17 23.30 15.14 -16.46
N GLN A 18 23.14 15.79 -15.30
CA GLN A 18 22.66 15.11 -14.08
C GLN A 18 21.13 14.96 -14.06
N MET A 19 20.38 15.84 -14.73
CA MET A 19 18.92 15.76 -14.79
C MET A 19 18.41 14.65 -15.71
N SER A 20 19.16 14.24 -16.73
CA SER A 20 18.78 13.13 -17.61
C SER A 20 18.74 11.76 -16.91
N GLU A 21 19.48 11.60 -15.81
CA GLU A 21 19.52 10.36 -15.03
C GLU A 21 18.46 10.30 -13.92
N LEU A 22 17.92 11.45 -13.47
CA LEU A 22 16.94 11.51 -12.39
C LEU A 22 15.54 11.11 -12.88
N LYS A 23 15.21 9.82 -12.71
CA LYS A 23 13.88 9.25 -12.92
C LYS A 23 12.95 9.59 -11.75
N VAL A 24 12.39 10.80 -11.73
CA VAL A 24 11.52 11.30 -10.65
C VAL A 24 10.05 11.46 -11.05
N PHE A 25 9.72 11.43 -12.34
CA PHE A 25 8.35 11.60 -12.82
C PHE A 25 7.67 10.25 -12.99
N TYR A 26 6.55 10.04 -12.32
CA TYR A 26 5.82 8.78 -12.40
C TYR A 26 4.83 8.79 -13.57
N ASN A 27 4.95 7.81 -14.48
CA ASN A 27 3.97 7.58 -15.54
C ASN A 27 2.89 6.61 -15.03
N PRO A 28 1.61 7.04 -14.89
CA PRO A 28 0.55 6.19 -14.35
C PRO A 28 0.15 5.02 -15.26
N SER A 29 0.35 5.15 -16.58
CA SER A 29 0.01 4.13 -17.57
C SER A 29 1.01 2.98 -17.58
N THR A 30 2.31 3.30 -17.57
CA THR A 30 3.39 2.29 -17.55
C THR A 30 3.83 1.91 -16.14
N GLN A 31 3.39 2.64 -15.11
CA GLN A 31 3.79 2.49 -13.70
C GLN A 31 5.31 2.56 -13.48
N GLU A 32 6.02 3.32 -14.33
CA GLU A 32 7.46 3.51 -14.27
C GLU A 32 7.83 4.96 -13.91
N TYR A 33 8.97 5.14 -13.25
CA TYR A 33 9.58 6.45 -13.08
C TYR A 33 10.45 6.79 -14.30
N LEU A 34 10.19 7.96 -14.88
CA LEU A 34 10.86 8.50 -16.07
C LEU A 34 11.53 9.83 -15.72
N ASN A 35 12.48 10.25 -16.55
CA ASN A 35 12.89 11.64 -16.57
C ASN A 35 11.83 12.49 -17.32
N TYR A 36 11.92 13.81 -17.23
CA TYR A 36 10.90 14.69 -17.82
C TYR A 36 10.83 14.56 -19.34
N GLN A 37 11.97 14.41 -20.01
CA GLN A 37 12.04 14.33 -21.48
C GLN A 37 11.34 13.08 -22.01
N ASN A 38 11.60 11.92 -21.41
CA ASN A 38 10.93 10.67 -21.77
C ASN A 38 9.43 10.73 -21.49
N LEU A 39 8.99 11.48 -20.46
CA LEU A 39 7.56 11.70 -20.22
C LEU A 39 6.93 12.56 -21.32
N LEU A 40 7.63 13.61 -21.78
CA LEU A 40 7.16 14.45 -22.88
C LEU A 40 7.04 13.68 -24.20
N GLU A 41 7.95 12.74 -24.46
CA GLU A 41 7.89 11.85 -25.63
C GLU A 41 6.64 10.96 -25.63
N THR A 42 6.03 10.72 -24.46
CA THR A 42 4.75 9.97 -24.35
C THR A 42 3.50 10.84 -24.48
N CYS A 43 3.64 12.17 -24.49
CA CYS A 43 2.51 13.08 -24.61
C CYS A 43 2.06 13.24 -26.07
N THR A 44 0.76 13.44 -26.27
CA THR A 44 0.18 13.84 -27.55
C THR A 44 -0.10 15.35 -27.56
N VAL A 45 -0.01 15.97 -28.73
CA VAL A 45 -0.36 17.40 -28.88
C VAL A 45 -1.84 17.50 -29.22
N ASP A 46 -2.58 18.24 -28.41
CA ASP A 46 -3.97 18.59 -28.72
C ASP A 46 -4.00 19.53 -29.94
N PRO A 47 -4.66 19.14 -31.05
CA PRO A 47 -4.64 19.92 -32.28
C PRO A 47 -5.34 21.29 -32.16
N GLU A 48 -6.26 21.46 -31.21
CA GLU A 48 -6.98 22.74 -31.03
C GLU A 48 -6.22 23.72 -30.12
N THR A 49 -5.69 23.25 -28.99
CA THR A 49 -5.04 24.12 -27.99
C THR A 49 -3.51 24.15 -28.10
N GLY A 50 -2.91 23.20 -28.81
CA GLY A 50 -1.45 23.01 -28.87
C GLY A 50 -0.84 22.52 -27.56
N LEU A 51 -1.66 22.12 -26.58
CA LEU A 51 -1.20 21.62 -25.29
C LEU A 51 -0.72 20.17 -25.39
N LEU A 52 0.27 19.82 -24.58
CA LEU A 52 0.74 18.44 -24.44
C LEU A 52 -0.13 17.71 -23.42
N LEU A 53 -0.80 16.66 -23.88
CA LEU A 53 -1.67 15.81 -23.08
C LEU A 53 -0.99 14.46 -22.86
N LEU A 54 -0.84 14.04 -21.61
CA LEU A 54 -0.37 12.70 -21.28
C LEU A 54 -1.55 11.72 -21.38
N PRO A 55 -1.53 10.74 -22.30
CA PRO A 55 -2.59 9.74 -22.38
C PRO A 55 -2.52 8.82 -21.17
N VAL A 56 -3.55 8.88 -20.32
CA VAL A 56 -3.69 8.00 -19.15
C VAL A 56 -4.64 6.86 -19.48
N CYS A 57 -4.22 5.63 -19.21
CA CYS A 57 -5.07 4.44 -19.31
C CYS A 57 -5.28 3.78 -17.95
N ILE A 58 -6.31 2.94 -17.86
CA ILE A 58 -6.50 2.07 -16.70
C ILE A 58 -5.40 1.01 -16.74
N ALA A 59 -4.49 1.05 -15.75
CA ALA A 59 -3.33 0.18 -15.70
C ALA A 59 -3.33 -0.73 -14.46
N PHE A 60 -2.85 -1.96 -14.65
CA PHE A 60 -2.67 -2.98 -13.65
C PHE A 60 -1.17 -3.22 -13.41
N LYS A 61 -0.81 -3.66 -12.21
CA LYS A 61 0.57 -3.98 -11.90
C LYS A 61 0.97 -5.31 -12.54
N GLY A 62 1.99 -5.29 -13.40
CA GLY A 62 2.62 -6.49 -13.95
C GLY A 62 3.89 -6.93 -13.20
N LEU A 63 4.68 -7.78 -13.85
CA LEU A 63 5.94 -8.32 -13.32
C LEU A 63 7.07 -7.29 -13.19
N ARG A 64 7.11 -6.31 -14.08
CA ARG A 64 8.14 -5.25 -14.17
C ARG A 64 7.52 -3.90 -14.48
N LYS A 65 6.44 -3.88 -15.28
CA LYS A 65 5.76 -2.68 -15.75
C LYS A 65 4.25 -2.78 -15.55
N GLY A 66 3.59 -1.63 -15.63
CA GLY A 66 2.14 -1.51 -15.71
C GLY A 66 1.60 -2.06 -17.03
N ILE A 67 0.40 -2.63 -16.96
CA ILE A 67 -0.29 -3.28 -18.08
C ILE A 67 -1.62 -2.58 -18.29
N SER A 68 -1.91 -2.13 -19.50
CA SER A 68 -3.18 -1.47 -19.78
C SER A 68 -4.35 -2.46 -19.78
N SER A 69 -5.55 -1.97 -19.47
CA SER A 69 -6.77 -2.75 -19.60
C SER A 69 -7.03 -3.22 -21.04
N SER A 70 -6.56 -2.48 -22.05
CA SER A 70 -6.66 -2.89 -23.46
C SER A 70 -5.80 -4.12 -23.75
N GLU A 71 -4.58 -4.16 -23.22
CA GLU A 71 -3.67 -5.28 -23.37
C GLU A 71 -4.20 -6.54 -22.66
N LEU A 72 -4.84 -6.39 -21.49
CA LEU A 72 -5.51 -7.53 -20.84
C LEU A 72 -6.66 -8.12 -21.70
N LEU A 73 -7.37 -7.27 -22.44
CA LEU A 73 -8.43 -7.71 -23.35
C LEU A 73 -7.85 -8.39 -24.60
N GLU A 74 -6.83 -7.80 -25.21
CA GLU A 74 -6.14 -8.35 -26.39
C GLU A 74 -5.48 -9.70 -26.08
N SER A 75 -4.93 -9.83 -24.86
CA SER A 75 -4.38 -11.08 -24.33
C SER A 75 -5.45 -12.06 -23.81
N LYS A 76 -6.74 -11.73 -23.92
CA LYS A 76 -7.88 -12.57 -23.49
C LYS A 76 -7.82 -12.98 -22.02
N ILE A 77 -7.21 -12.14 -21.18
CA ILE A 77 -7.14 -12.35 -19.72
C ILE A 77 -8.42 -11.85 -19.07
N ILE A 78 -8.98 -10.75 -19.60
CA ILE A 78 -10.33 -10.27 -19.27
C ILE A 78 -11.23 -10.37 -20.49
N ASP A 79 -12.53 -10.49 -20.26
CA ASP A 79 -13.52 -10.45 -21.32
C ASP A 79 -13.92 -9.00 -21.68
N LYS A 80 -14.67 -8.89 -22.78
CA LYS A 80 -15.13 -7.59 -23.29
C LYS A 80 -16.08 -6.89 -22.31
N GLU A 81 -16.89 -7.65 -21.58
CA GLU A 81 -17.83 -7.11 -20.59
C GLU A 81 -17.08 -6.44 -19.43
N THR A 82 -16.12 -7.15 -18.83
CA THR A 82 -15.26 -6.64 -17.75
C THR A 82 -14.47 -5.42 -18.22
N TYR A 83 -13.93 -5.45 -19.45
CA TYR A 83 -13.25 -4.30 -20.03
C TYR A 83 -14.17 -3.08 -20.15
N GLU A 84 -15.38 -3.24 -20.70
CA GLU A 84 -16.34 -2.15 -20.83
C GLU A 84 -16.79 -1.61 -19.47
N ASP A 85 -16.99 -2.49 -18.50
CA ASP A 85 -17.38 -2.09 -17.14
C ASP A 85 -16.25 -1.35 -16.40
N LEU A 86 -14.98 -1.67 -16.68
CA LEU A 86 -13.83 -0.88 -16.23
C LEU A 86 -13.85 0.52 -16.85
N GLN A 87 -14.05 0.63 -18.18
CA GLN A 87 -14.10 1.93 -18.86
C GLN A 87 -15.28 2.80 -18.40
N LYS A 88 -16.42 2.18 -18.08
CA LYS A 88 -17.63 2.86 -17.58
C LYS A 88 -17.61 3.11 -16.07
N GLY A 89 -16.57 2.64 -15.35
CA GLY A 89 -16.42 2.80 -13.90
C GLY A 89 -17.41 1.99 -13.05
N LYS A 90 -18.00 0.92 -13.60
CA LYS A 90 -18.88 0.02 -12.83
C LYS A 90 -18.11 -0.96 -11.95
N THR A 91 -16.90 -1.33 -12.38
CA THR A 91 -15.97 -2.17 -11.63
C THR A 91 -14.63 -1.45 -11.50
N THR A 92 -13.88 -1.76 -10.44
CA THR A 92 -12.60 -1.12 -10.17
C THR A 92 -11.43 -2.04 -10.54
N THR A 93 -10.23 -1.46 -10.69
CA THR A 93 -9.00 -2.25 -10.85
C THR A 93 -8.75 -3.19 -9.69
N GLN A 94 -9.17 -2.80 -8.48
CA GLN A 94 -9.06 -3.63 -7.28
C GLN A 94 -9.97 -4.86 -7.36
N ASP A 95 -11.22 -4.69 -7.81
CA ASP A 95 -12.18 -5.79 -7.94
C ASP A 95 -11.72 -6.81 -9.00
N VAL A 96 -11.24 -6.32 -10.13
CA VAL A 96 -10.68 -7.17 -11.19
C VAL A 96 -9.44 -7.92 -10.69
N MET A 97 -8.66 -7.32 -9.77
CA MET A 97 -7.51 -7.99 -9.16
C MET A 97 -7.86 -9.06 -8.12
N LEU A 98 -9.12 -9.11 -7.67
CA LEU A 98 -9.61 -10.20 -6.84
C LEU A 98 -9.98 -11.45 -7.66
N MET A 99 -10.09 -11.32 -8.99
CA MET A 99 -10.31 -12.46 -9.86
C MET A 99 -9.05 -13.33 -9.90
N GLU A 100 -9.17 -14.57 -9.42
CA GLU A 100 -8.05 -15.54 -9.32
C GLU A 100 -7.37 -15.75 -10.68
N THR A 101 -8.15 -15.82 -11.77
CA THR A 101 -7.63 -15.97 -13.14
C THR A 101 -6.73 -14.81 -13.55
N VAL A 102 -7.15 -13.56 -13.30
CA VAL A 102 -6.37 -12.36 -13.66
C VAL A 102 -5.09 -12.31 -12.81
N LYS A 103 -5.19 -12.56 -11.50
CA LYS A 103 -4.05 -12.61 -10.59
C LYS A 103 -3.01 -13.65 -11.02
N GLU A 104 -3.44 -14.83 -11.47
CA GLU A 104 -2.53 -15.87 -11.97
C GLU A 104 -1.76 -15.43 -13.23
N TYR A 105 -2.34 -14.62 -14.12
CA TYR A 105 -1.64 -14.10 -15.30
C TYR A 105 -0.75 -12.89 -14.98
N LEU A 106 -1.10 -12.06 -14.00
CA LEU A 106 -0.29 -10.89 -13.63
C LEU A 106 0.86 -11.24 -12.68
N GLU A 107 0.59 -12.03 -11.65
CA GLU A 107 1.55 -12.36 -10.59
C GLU A 107 2.15 -13.76 -10.75
N GLY A 108 1.39 -14.70 -11.31
CA GLY A 108 1.76 -16.12 -11.40
C GLY A 108 1.12 -16.99 -10.32
N LYS A 109 1.18 -18.31 -10.54
CA LYS A 109 0.75 -19.34 -9.57
C LYS A 109 1.75 -19.57 -8.42
N GLY A 110 2.89 -18.89 -8.47
CA GLY A 110 4.00 -18.99 -7.52
C GLY A 110 5.01 -20.05 -7.93
N SER A 111 6.30 -19.68 -7.93
CA SER A 111 7.43 -20.60 -8.11
C SER A 111 7.86 -21.20 -6.76
N ILE A 112 8.75 -22.19 -6.80
CA ILE A 112 9.41 -22.73 -5.60
C ILE A 112 10.23 -21.60 -4.97
N ALA A 113 9.75 -21.07 -3.86
CA ALA A 113 10.27 -19.89 -3.18
C ALA A 113 11.48 -20.20 -2.28
N GLY A 114 11.61 -21.44 -1.82
CA GLY A 114 12.58 -21.82 -0.80
C GLY A 114 12.51 -23.29 -0.46
N ILE A 115 13.19 -23.63 0.62
CA ILE A 115 13.26 -24.97 1.19
C ILE A 115 12.46 -25.00 2.49
N ALA A 116 11.65 -26.04 2.67
CA ALA A 116 11.00 -26.34 3.94
C ALA A 116 11.84 -27.40 4.66
N ASP A 117 12.57 -27.01 5.70
CA ASP A 117 13.21 -27.96 6.58
C ASP A 117 12.14 -28.55 7.52
N LEU A 118 11.75 -29.78 7.25
CA LEU A 118 10.70 -30.45 8.01
C LEU A 118 11.17 -30.89 9.41
N SER A 119 12.49 -30.97 9.64
CA SER A 119 13.05 -31.34 10.95
C SER A 119 12.93 -30.21 11.96
N THR A 120 13.18 -28.98 11.51
CA THR A 120 13.09 -27.76 12.33
C THR A 120 11.77 -27.02 12.14
N ASN A 121 10.95 -27.45 11.17
CA ASN A 121 9.72 -26.78 10.72
C ASN A 121 10.00 -25.31 10.35
N GLN A 122 11.14 -25.06 9.68
CA GLN A 122 11.58 -23.74 9.23
C GLN A 122 11.57 -23.63 7.71
N ARG A 123 11.33 -22.41 7.23
CA ARG A 123 11.52 -22.03 5.83
C ARG A 123 12.88 -21.36 5.66
N ILE A 124 13.64 -21.80 4.66
CA ILE A 124 14.99 -21.35 4.39
C ILE A 124 15.07 -20.92 2.92
N SER A 125 15.81 -19.85 2.62
CA SER A 125 16.05 -19.48 1.22
C SER A 125 16.92 -20.52 0.52
N ILE A 126 16.75 -20.68 -0.80
CA ILE A 126 17.49 -21.67 -1.60
C ILE A 126 19.00 -21.43 -1.51
N TYR A 127 19.42 -20.16 -1.56
CA TYR A 127 20.83 -19.78 -1.46
C TYR A 127 21.41 -20.05 -0.05
N GLN A 128 20.66 -19.81 1.03
CA GLN A 128 21.09 -20.17 2.38
C GLN A 128 21.22 -21.69 2.54
N ALA A 129 20.25 -22.46 2.03
CA ALA A 129 20.30 -23.93 2.06
C ALA A 129 21.53 -24.46 1.30
N MET A 130 21.89 -23.82 0.18
CA MET A 130 23.14 -24.11 -0.54
C MET A 130 24.38 -23.82 0.30
N LYS A 131 24.45 -22.65 0.96
CA LYS A 131 25.61 -22.29 1.81
C LYS A 131 25.76 -23.20 3.03
N GLN A 132 24.66 -23.73 3.54
CA GLN A 132 24.64 -24.69 4.64
C GLN A 132 24.95 -26.13 4.20
N GLY A 133 25.10 -26.38 2.89
CA GLY A 133 25.34 -27.72 2.34
C GLY A 133 24.13 -28.65 2.37
N ILE A 134 22.94 -28.09 2.63
CA ILE A 134 21.66 -28.83 2.64
C ILE A 134 21.24 -29.18 1.21
N VAL A 135 21.47 -28.26 0.26
CA VAL A 135 21.17 -28.44 -1.16
C VAL A 135 22.45 -28.30 -1.97
N MET A 136 22.67 -29.19 -2.93
CA MET A 136 23.85 -29.14 -3.80
C MET A 136 23.87 -27.85 -4.63
N PRO A 137 25.05 -27.23 -4.86
CA PRO A 137 25.15 -25.96 -5.60
C PRO A 137 24.52 -25.98 -6.99
N GLY A 138 24.60 -27.11 -7.71
CA GLY A 138 23.96 -27.28 -9.02
C GLY A 138 22.44 -27.18 -8.93
N THR A 139 21.81 -27.96 -8.04
CA THR A 139 20.37 -27.95 -7.80
C THR A 139 19.88 -26.57 -7.34
N ALA A 140 20.62 -25.94 -6.42
CA ALA A 140 20.27 -24.61 -5.92
C ALA A 140 20.29 -23.55 -7.03
N LEU A 141 21.32 -23.56 -7.89
CA LEU A 141 21.42 -22.62 -9.01
C LEU A 141 20.24 -22.76 -9.97
N VAL A 142 19.87 -23.99 -10.33
CA VAL A 142 18.76 -24.27 -11.25
C VAL A 142 17.42 -23.75 -10.69
N LEU A 143 17.17 -23.94 -9.39
CA LEU A 143 15.96 -23.41 -8.76
C LEU A 143 15.96 -21.88 -8.67
N LEU A 144 17.12 -21.26 -8.41
CA LEU A 144 17.25 -19.79 -8.41
C LEU A 144 17.06 -19.21 -9.82
N GLU A 145 17.55 -19.88 -10.87
CA GLU A 145 17.30 -19.50 -12.26
C GLU A 145 15.81 -19.57 -12.59
N ALA A 146 15.11 -20.61 -12.13
CA ALA A 146 13.65 -20.71 -12.28
C ALA A 146 12.92 -19.56 -11.56
N GLN A 147 13.35 -19.13 -10.37
CA GLN A 147 12.78 -17.94 -9.71
C GLN A 147 12.98 -16.68 -10.55
N ALA A 148 14.20 -16.43 -11.01
CA ALA A 148 14.53 -15.28 -11.84
C ALA A 148 13.70 -15.26 -13.14
N ALA A 149 13.56 -16.41 -13.79
CA ALA A 149 12.84 -16.54 -15.06
C ALA A 149 11.31 -16.52 -14.94
N THR A 150 10.77 -16.70 -13.73
CA THR A 150 9.32 -16.68 -13.46
C THR A 150 8.84 -15.39 -12.81
N GLY A 151 9.76 -14.44 -12.56
CA GLY A 151 9.39 -13.10 -12.15
C GLY A 151 10.38 -12.49 -11.19
N PHE A 152 10.71 -13.12 -10.07
CA PHE A 152 11.45 -12.45 -9.00
C PHE A 152 12.27 -13.45 -8.19
N MET A 153 13.37 -12.97 -7.63
CA MET A 153 14.03 -13.66 -6.52
C MET A 153 13.17 -13.53 -5.27
N ILE A 154 12.90 -14.65 -4.60
CA ILE A 154 11.96 -14.70 -3.47
C ILE A 154 12.74 -14.86 -2.17
N ASP A 155 12.49 -13.97 -1.22
CA ASP A 155 12.87 -14.14 0.18
C ASP A 155 11.72 -14.82 0.93
N PRO A 156 11.79 -16.13 1.21
CA PRO A 156 10.72 -16.85 1.88
C PRO A 156 10.56 -16.46 3.36
N VAL A 157 11.58 -15.88 3.99
CA VAL A 157 11.53 -15.48 5.41
C VAL A 157 10.89 -14.11 5.53
N GLY A 158 11.33 -13.15 4.72
CA GLY A 158 10.77 -11.80 4.68
C GLY A 158 9.47 -11.66 3.88
N ASN A 159 9.07 -12.70 3.14
CA ASN A 159 7.98 -12.70 2.17
C ASN A 159 8.07 -11.51 1.18
N LYS A 160 9.27 -11.31 0.63
CA LYS A 160 9.56 -10.23 -0.31
C LYS A 160 10.05 -10.77 -1.64
N LYS A 161 9.79 -9.99 -2.68
CA LYS A 161 10.19 -10.28 -4.06
C LYS A 161 11.15 -9.18 -4.51
N TYR A 162 12.25 -9.58 -5.14
CA TYR A 162 13.29 -8.67 -5.59
C TYR A 162 13.68 -8.97 -7.04
N THR A 163 14.13 -7.95 -7.75
CA THR A 163 14.96 -8.15 -8.95
C THR A 163 16.29 -8.80 -8.57
N VAL A 164 17.03 -9.35 -9.55
CA VAL A 164 18.32 -9.99 -9.26
C VAL A 164 19.31 -9.00 -8.62
N ASP A 165 19.36 -7.77 -9.11
CA ASP A 165 20.25 -6.73 -8.57
C ASP A 165 19.87 -6.31 -7.14
N GLU A 166 18.56 -6.19 -6.85
CA GLU A 166 18.07 -5.92 -5.49
C GLU A 166 18.35 -7.09 -4.54
N ALA A 167 18.21 -8.33 -5.01
CA ALA A 167 18.47 -9.52 -4.22
C ALA A 167 19.93 -9.59 -3.74
N ILE A 168 20.89 -9.11 -4.55
CA ILE A 168 22.31 -8.97 -4.14
C ILE A 168 22.47 -7.89 -3.08
N LYS A 169 21.84 -6.70 -3.28
CA LYS A 169 21.89 -5.60 -2.29
C LYS A 169 21.35 -6.05 -0.93
N HIS A 170 20.31 -6.88 -0.93
CA HIS A 170 19.70 -7.45 0.26
C HIS A 170 20.39 -8.75 0.74
N LYS A 171 21.48 -9.19 0.10
CA LYS A 171 22.23 -10.42 0.42
C LYS A 171 21.38 -11.70 0.42
N LEU A 172 20.29 -11.70 -0.34
CA LEU A 172 19.47 -12.89 -0.56
C LEU A 172 20.20 -13.90 -1.45
N ILE A 173 21.02 -13.40 -2.39
CA ILE A 173 21.89 -14.19 -3.26
C ILE A 173 23.33 -13.66 -3.21
N GLY A 174 24.27 -14.53 -3.56
CA GLY A 174 25.70 -14.20 -3.64
C GLY A 174 26.11 -13.61 -4.99
N PRO A 175 27.21 -12.84 -5.03
CA PRO A 175 27.76 -12.29 -6.27
C PRO A 175 28.17 -13.38 -7.27
N GLU A 176 28.51 -14.58 -6.82
CA GLU A 176 28.86 -15.72 -7.68
C GLU A 176 27.72 -16.19 -8.59
N CYS A 177 26.48 -15.94 -8.19
CA CYS A 177 25.29 -16.30 -8.98
C CYS A 177 24.83 -15.16 -9.89
N HIS A 178 25.33 -13.93 -9.71
CA HIS A 178 24.78 -12.70 -10.30
C HIS A 178 24.61 -12.79 -11.81
N LEU A 179 25.70 -13.07 -12.54
CA LEU A 179 25.68 -13.09 -14.01
C LEU A 179 24.75 -14.16 -14.58
N LYS A 180 24.69 -15.33 -13.93
CA LYS A 180 23.82 -16.43 -14.36
C LYS A 180 22.35 -16.11 -14.13
N LEU A 181 22.03 -15.56 -12.95
CA LEU A 181 20.66 -15.17 -12.62
C LEU A 181 20.18 -13.97 -13.43
N LEU A 182 21.06 -13.01 -13.74
CA LEU A 182 20.74 -11.90 -14.63
C LEU A 182 20.44 -12.40 -16.05
N SER A 183 21.16 -13.43 -16.52
CA SER A 183 20.83 -14.09 -17.78
C SER A 183 19.44 -14.74 -17.74
N ALA A 184 19.09 -15.43 -16.65
CA ALA A 184 17.76 -16.03 -16.47
C ALA A 184 16.64 -14.99 -16.33
N GLU A 185 16.89 -13.84 -15.67
CA GLU A 185 15.92 -12.74 -15.52
C GLU A 185 15.53 -12.09 -16.87
N ARG A 186 16.36 -12.25 -17.91
CA ARG A 186 16.01 -11.85 -19.28
C ARG A 186 14.83 -12.65 -19.85
N ALA A 187 14.50 -13.81 -19.28
CA ALA A 187 13.26 -14.50 -19.63
C ALA A 187 11.99 -13.68 -19.26
N VAL A 188 12.11 -12.72 -18.35
CA VAL A 188 11.03 -11.81 -17.92
C VAL A 188 11.18 -10.42 -18.54
N THR A 189 12.41 -9.90 -18.59
CA THR A 189 12.71 -8.54 -19.09
C THR A 189 12.97 -8.48 -20.59
N GLY A 190 13.15 -9.65 -21.22
CA GLY A 190 13.41 -9.85 -22.63
C GLY A 190 14.89 -9.88 -22.99
N TYR A 191 15.21 -10.60 -24.06
CA TYR A 191 16.55 -10.68 -24.62
C TYR A 191 16.74 -9.62 -25.70
N LYS A 192 17.93 -9.03 -25.79
CA LYS A 192 18.26 -8.10 -26.87
C LYS A 192 18.78 -8.88 -28.07
N ASP A 193 18.08 -8.77 -29.19
CA ASP A 193 18.57 -9.31 -30.47
C ASP A 193 19.79 -8.50 -30.92
N PRO A 194 20.99 -9.10 -31.08
CA PRO A 194 22.19 -8.40 -31.53
C PRO A 194 22.05 -7.79 -32.93
N TYR A 195 21.14 -8.29 -33.77
CA TYR A 195 20.98 -7.85 -35.15
C TYR A 195 19.98 -6.70 -35.29
N SER A 196 18.84 -6.76 -34.62
CA SER A 196 17.79 -5.72 -34.70
C SER A 196 17.81 -4.72 -33.53
N GLY A 197 18.43 -5.07 -32.40
CA GLY A 197 18.35 -4.30 -31.14
C GLY A 197 17.00 -4.42 -30.41
N GLU A 198 16.05 -5.14 -30.99
CA GLU A 198 14.72 -5.35 -30.43
C GLU A 198 14.76 -6.27 -29.22
N THR A 199 13.77 -6.10 -28.34
CA THR A 199 13.55 -7.00 -27.22
C THR A 199 12.72 -8.19 -27.69
N ILE A 200 13.26 -9.40 -27.59
CA ILE A 200 12.62 -10.65 -27.99
C ILE A 200 12.36 -11.56 -26.78
N SER A 201 11.42 -12.49 -26.94
CA SER A 201 11.04 -13.44 -25.88
C SER A 201 12.09 -14.53 -25.65
N LEU A 202 11.94 -15.27 -24.54
CA LEU A 202 12.76 -16.44 -24.22
C LEU A 202 12.76 -17.47 -25.37
N PHE A 203 11.58 -17.78 -25.89
CA PHE A 203 11.42 -18.73 -26.99
C PHE A 203 12.11 -18.24 -28.27
N GLN A 204 11.91 -16.96 -28.64
CA GLN A 204 12.54 -16.39 -29.83
C GLN A 204 14.07 -16.35 -29.70
N ALA A 205 14.58 -16.04 -28.50
CA ALA A 205 16.02 -16.08 -28.23
C ALA A 205 16.58 -17.50 -28.38
N MET A 206 15.82 -18.52 -27.96
CA MET A 206 16.16 -19.93 -28.14
C MET A 206 16.17 -20.33 -29.62
N SER A 207 15.14 -19.95 -30.38
CA SER A 207 15.05 -20.25 -31.82
C SER A 207 16.14 -19.57 -32.65
N LYS A 208 16.71 -18.46 -32.14
CA LYS A 208 17.85 -17.73 -32.75
C LYS A 208 19.21 -18.17 -32.19
N ASP A 209 19.26 -19.24 -31.40
CA ASP A 209 20.47 -19.78 -30.76
C ASP A 209 21.23 -18.75 -29.89
N LEU A 210 20.54 -17.73 -29.37
CA LEU A 210 21.11 -16.75 -28.42
C LEU A 210 21.21 -17.31 -26.99
N ILE A 211 20.45 -18.37 -26.72
CA ILE A 211 20.51 -19.15 -25.49
C ILE A 211 20.62 -20.64 -25.84
N VAL A 212 21.30 -21.39 -24.98
CA VAL A 212 21.41 -22.84 -25.09
C VAL A 212 20.01 -23.47 -24.97
N LYS A 213 19.67 -24.39 -25.89
CA LYS A 213 18.30 -24.94 -26.01
C LYS A 213 17.83 -25.63 -24.73
N GLU A 214 18.65 -26.48 -24.13
CA GLU A 214 18.32 -27.20 -22.90
C GLU A 214 18.06 -26.24 -21.73
N HIS A 215 18.82 -25.14 -21.67
CA HIS A 215 18.59 -24.09 -20.69
C HIS A 215 17.28 -23.33 -20.97
N GLY A 216 17.00 -23.00 -22.23
CA GLY A 216 15.76 -22.34 -22.65
C GLY A 216 14.50 -23.17 -22.37
N ILE A 217 14.53 -24.47 -22.67
CA ILE A 217 13.45 -25.43 -22.41
C ILE A 217 13.11 -25.44 -20.91
N ARG A 218 14.13 -25.57 -20.05
CA ARG A 218 13.95 -25.57 -18.60
C ARG A 218 13.29 -24.29 -18.07
N LEU A 219 13.66 -23.12 -18.62
CA LEU A 219 13.04 -21.85 -18.22
C LEU A 219 11.60 -21.70 -18.73
N LEU A 220 11.31 -22.17 -19.95
CA LEU A 220 9.95 -22.18 -20.51
C LEU A 220 9.02 -23.06 -19.68
N GLU A 221 9.49 -24.25 -19.33
CA GLU A 221 8.79 -25.18 -18.46
C GLU A 221 8.41 -24.56 -17.11
N ALA A 222 9.35 -23.85 -16.48
CA ALA A 222 9.09 -23.13 -15.23
C ALA A 222 8.05 -22.01 -15.40
N GLN A 223 8.05 -21.29 -16.53
CA GLN A 223 7.03 -20.28 -16.82
C GLN A 223 5.64 -20.90 -16.97
N ILE A 224 5.51 -21.97 -17.75
CA ILE A 224 4.24 -22.68 -17.97
C ILE A 224 3.66 -23.20 -16.65
N ALA A 225 4.47 -23.91 -15.87
CA ALA A 225 4.07 -24.45 -14.57
C ALA A 225 3.67 -23.35 -13.56
N THR A 226 4.20 -22.14 -13.70
CA THR A 226 3.87 -20.99 -12.83
C THR A 226 2.81 -20.04 -13.40
N GLY A 227 2.09 -20.42 -14.45
CA GLY A 227 0.89 -19.72 -14.92
C GLY A 227 0.82 -19.46 -16.42
N GLY A 228 1.94 -19.57 -17.15
CA GLY A 228 1.98 -19.35 -18.60
C GLY A 228 3.24 -18.64 -19.07
N ILE A 229 3.39 -18.55 -20.39
CA ILE A 229 4.54 -17.92 -21.07
C ILE A 229 4.57 -16.43 -20.76
N ILE A 230 5.75 -15.87 -20.46
CA ILE A 230 5.87 -14.45 -20.15
C ILE A 230 6.07 -13.63 -21.42
N ASP A 231 5.26 -12.57 -21.58
CA ASP A 231 5.47 -11.50 -22.53
C ASP A 231 6.46 -10.48 -21.94
N PRO A 232 7.70 -10.37 -22.47
CA PRO A 232 8.68 -9.43 -21.92
C PRO A 232 8.38 -7.97 -22.25
N ILE A 233 7.57 -7.70 -23.27
CA ILE A 233 7.22 -6.34 -23.69
C ILE A 233 6.10 -5.80 -22.80
N ASN A 234 5.03 -6.59 -22.64
CA ASN A 234 3.85 -6.22 -21.85
C ASN A 234 3.92 -6.72 -20.40
N SER A 235 5.00 -7.37 -20.00
CA SER A 235 5.33 -7.66 -18.60
C SER A 235 4.27 -8.49 -17.83
N HIS A 236 3.64 -9.46 -18.49
CA HIS A 236 2.68 -10.40 -17.87
C HIS A 236 2.68 -11.76 -18.55
N ARG A 237 1.99 -12.74 -17.96
CA ARG A 237 1.86 -14.07 -18.54
C ARG A 237 0.72 -14.14 -19.53
N LEU A 238 0.92 -14.86 -20.61
CA LEU A 238 -0.05 -15.09 -21.66
C LEU A 238 -0.65 -16.51 -21.56
N PRO A 239 -1.94 -16.66 -21.88
CA PRO A 239 -2.48 -17.96 -22.22
C PRO A 239 -1.73 -18.58 -23.41
N THR A 240 -1.55 -19.90 -23.42
CA THR A 240 -0.78 -20.63 -24.45
C THR A 240 -1.20 -20.27 -25.88
N GLN A 241 -2.51 -20.19 -26.13
CA GLN A 241 -3.07 -19.85 -27.45
C GLN A 241 -2.74 -18.43 -27.91
N VAL A 242 -2.56 -17.49 -26.98
CA VAL A 242 -2.15 -16.11 -27.29
C VAL A 242 -0.65 -16.06 -27.51
N ALA A 243 0.13 -16.81 -26.73
CA ALA A 243 1.58 -16.94 -26.91
C ALA A 243 1.93 -17.50 -28.30
N PHE A 244 1.16 -18.49 -28.81
CA PHE A 244 1.29 -18.99 -30.18
C PHE A 244 1.08 -17.90 -31.22
N LYS A 245 0.02 -17.10 -31.08
CA LYS A 245 -0.28 -16.02 -32.04
C LYS A 245 0.77 -14.92 -32.05
N ARG A 246 1.39 -14.64 -30.90
CA ARG A 246 2.45 -13.64 -30.77
C ARG A 246 3.84 -14.19 -31.13
N GLY A 247 3.95 -15.49 -31.45
CA GLY A 247 5.24 -16.13 -31.75
C GLY A 247 6.19 -16.18 -30.55
N TYR A 248 5.65 -16.16 -29.33
CA TYR A 248 6.42 -16.34 -28.10
C TYR A 248 6.47 -17.80 -27.64
N PHE A 249 5.76 -18.66 -28.35
CA PHE A 249 5.71 -20.10 -28.14
C PHE A 249 5.14 -20.74 -29.41
N ASP A 250 5.30 -22.05 -29.60
CA ASP A 250 4.73 -22.76 -30.75
C ASP A 250 4.22 -24.17 -30.39
N GLU A 251 3.45 -24.76 -31.31
CA GLU A 251 2.85 -26.08 -31.08
C GLU A 251 3.88 -27.21 -31.02
N GLU A 252 5.02 -27.07 -31.70
CA GLU A 252 6.09 -28.06 -31.69
C GLU A 252 6.75 -28.13 -30.31
N MET A 253 7.14 -26.98 -29.76
CA MET A 253 7.69 -26.89 -28.41
C MET A 253 6.66 -27.30 -27.34
N ASN A 254 5.38 -26.98 -27.55
CA ASN A 254 4.33 -27.44 -26.64
C ASN A 254 4.26 -28.98 -26.56
N LYS A 255 4.38 -29.68 -27.70
CA LYS A 255 4.42 -31.15 -27.72
C LYS A 255 5.67 -31.70 -27.02
N ILE A 256 6.82 -31.04 -27.20
CA ILE A 256 8.07 -31.43 -26.52
C ILE A 256 7.90 -31.29 -25.01
N LEU A 257 7.33 -30.18 -24.52
CA LEU A 257 7.13 -29.94 -23.09
C LEU A 257 5.99 -30.77 -22.48
N GLU A 258 5.05 -31.25 -23.28
CA GLU A 258 4.03 -32.22 -22.86
C GLU A 258 4.57 -33.65 -22.75
N ASP A 259 5.68 -33.97 -23.44
CA ASP A 259 6.31 -35.28 -23.36
C ASP A 259 7.19 -35.38 -22.09
N GLU A 260 6.95 -36.40 -21.27
CA GLU A 260 7.71 -36.67 -20.04
C GLU A 260 9.04 -37.38 -20.32
N GLY A 261 9.65 -37.09 -21.47
CA GLY A 261 10.95 -37.58 -21.89
C GLY A 261 12.10 -37.09 -21.01
N ASP A 262 13.32 -37.56 -21.30
CA ASP A 262 14.52 -37.16 -20.54
C ASP A 262 14.89 -35.69 -20.80
N ASP A 263 14.59 -35.18 -22.00
CA ASP A 263 14.94 -33.82 -22.44
C ASP A 263 14.19 -32.71 -21.69
N THR A 264 13.08 -33.04 -21.00
CA THR A 264 12.27 -32.09 -20.22
C THR A 264 12.53 -32.15 -18.71
N LYS A 265 13.27 -33.16 -18.23
CA LYS A 265 13.54 -33.37 -16.80
C LYS A 265 14.74 -32.55 -16.31
N GLY A 266 14.61 -31.24 -16.40
CA GLY A 266 15.69 -30.29 -16.09
C GLY A 266 15.92 -30.00 -14.60
N PHE A 267 15.10 -30.55 -13.70
CA PHE A 267 15.14 -30.29 -12.26
C PHE A 267 15.43 -31.56 -11.46
N PHE A 268 16.05 -31.42 -10.28
CA PHE A 268 16.45 -32.56 -9.45
C PHE A 268 15.76 -32.51 -8.09
N ASP A 269 15.12 -33.60 -7.68
CA ASP A 269 14.55 -33.75 -6.34
C ASP A 269 15.60 -34.32 -5.36
N PRO A 270 16.09 -33.53 -4.40
CA PRO A 270 17.10 -33.97 -3.44
C PRO A 270 16.62 -35.06 -2.46
N ASN A 271 15.31 -35.35 -2.37
CA ASN A 271 14.81 -36.40 -1.49
C ASN A 271 14.84 -37.79 -2.14
N THR A 272 14.51 -37.85 -3.43
CA THR A 272 14.39 -39.10 -4.20
C THR A 272 15.58 -39.33 -5.13
N GLU A 273 16.41 -38.32 -5.34
CA GLU A 273 17.54 -38.31 -6.27
C GLU A 273 17.12 -38.51 -7.74
N GLU A 274 15.88 -38.11 -8.07
CA GLU A 274 15.31 -38.24 -9.41
C GLU A 274 15.36 -36.91 -10.18
N ASN A 275 15.58 -36.99 -11.50
CA ASN A 275 15.34 -35.88 -12.41
C ASN A 275 13.85 -35.80 -12.74
N LEU A 276 13.28 -34.60 -12.63
CA LEU A 276 11.86 -34.31 -12.75
C LEU A 276 11.65 -33.08 -13.63
N THR A 277 10.42 -32.97 -14.14
CA THR A 277 9.89 -31.71 -14.64
C THR A 277 9.67 -30.72 -13.48
N TYR A 278 9.67 -29.43 -13.76
CA TYR A 278 9.37 -28.40 -12.77
C TYR A 278 7.97 -28.57 -12.18
N LEU A 279 7.00 -28.99 -13.00
CA LEU A 279 5.65 -29.26 -12.55
C LEU A 279 5.63 -30.44 -11.56
N GLN A 280 6.25 -31.57 -11.91
CA GLN A 280 6.39 -32.72 -11.01
C GLN A 280 7.07 -32.33 -9.69
N LEU A 281 8.07 -31.45 -9.73
CA LEU A 281 8.73 -30.95 -8.52
C LEU A 281 7.80 -30.06 -7.67
N ILE A 282 6.99 -29.18 -8.29
CA ILE A 282 5.97 -28.38 -7.59
C ILE A 282 4.93 -29.28 -6.91
N GLU A 283 4.54 -30.38 -7.54
CA GLU A 283 3.56 -31.32 -6.96
C GLU A 283 4.09 -32.03 -5.71
N ARG A 284 5.42 -32.12 -5.57
CA ARG A 284 6.10 -32.62 -4.36
C ARG A 284 6.32 -31.53 -3.30
N CYS A 285 6.09 -30.26 -3.64
CA CYS A 285 6.29 -29.16 -2.71
C CYS A 285 5.16 -29.04 -1.68
N VAL A 286 5.47 -28.33 -0.60
CA VAL A 286 4.51 -27.93 0.43
C VAL A 286 4.29 -26.43 0.38
N THR A 287 3.21 -25.95 0.98
CA THR A 287 2.90 -24.51 1.07
C THR A 287 2.97 -24.05 2.52
N ASP A 288 3.66 -22.94 2.72
CA ASP A 288 3.73 -22.27 4.01
C ASP A 288 2.40 -21.58 4.34
N PRO A 289 1.73 -21.90 5.47
CA PRO A 289 0.43 -21.33 5.83
C PRO A 289 0.50 -19.83 6.18
N GLY A 290 1.66 -19.33 6.62
CA GLY A 290 1.84 -17.92 6.95
C GLY A 290 1.91 -17.02 5.72
N THR A 291 2.68 -17.44 4.71
CA THR A 291 3.01 -16.63 3.54
C THR A 291 2.33 -17.08 2.25
N GLY A 292 1.87 -18.33 2.19
CA GLY A 292 1.34 -18.96 0.98
C GLY A 292 2.39 -19.35 -0.05
N LEU A 293 3.67 -19.25 0.29
CA LEU A 293 4.77 -19.59 -0.60
C LEU A 293 4.92 -21.11 -0.74
N CYS A 294 5.27 -21.52 -1.96
CA CYS A 294 5.60 -22.92 -2.28
C CYS A 294 7.05 -23.20 -1.89
N LEU A 295 7.28 -24.24 -1.09
CA LEU A 295 8.59 -24.62 -0.55
C LEU A 295 8.86 -26.09 -0.86
N LEU A 296 10.08 -26.40 -1.29
CA LEU A 296 10.53 -27.78 -1.49
C LEU A 296 10.83 -28.41 -0.14
N PRO A 297 10.07 -29.43 0.31
CA PRO A 297 10.35 -30.08 1.58
C PRO A 297 11.65 -30.88 1.51
N LEU A 298 12.43 -30.86 2.58
CA LEU A 298 13.52 -31.80 2.80
C LEU A 298 13.18 -32.67 4.01
N HIS A 299 13.13 -33.97 3.78
CA HIS A 299 12.82 -34.94 4.82
C HIS A 299 14.04 -35.26 5.68
N ASP A 300 13.85 -35.32 6.99
CA ASP A 300 14.76 -36.04 7.86
C ASP A 300 14.55 -37.56 7.73
N LYS A 301 15.64 -38.32 7.90
CA LYS A 301 15.70 -39.79 7.83
C LYS A 301 14.87 -40.48 8.93
N SER A 302 14.26 -39.73 9.84
CA SER A 302 13.53 -40.20 11.03
C SER A 302 12.03 -40.45 10.81
N GLY A 303 11.46 -40.07 9.66
CA GLY A 303 10.14 -40.56 9.19
C GLY A 303 8.91 -40.14 10.01
N LYS A 304 9.03 -39.19 10.96
CA LYS A 304 7.89 -38.63 11.71
C LYS A 304 7.66 -37.19 11.32
N PHE A 305 6.50 -36.86 10.74
CA PHE A 305 6.17 -35.47 10.45
C PHE A 305 4.74 -35.10 10.83
N ASN A 306 4.61 -34.34 11.92
CA ASN A 306 3.54 -33.35 12.09
C ASN A 306 4.11 -32.00 11.61
N SER A 307 4.22 -31.83 10.30
CA SER A 307 4.66 -30.56 9.72
C SER A 307 3.48 -29.59 9.62
N SER A 308 3.69 -28.33 10.01
CA SER A 308 2.67 -27.28 9.90
C SER A 308 2.34 -26.87 8.45
N PHE A 309 3.14 -27.34 7.49
CA PHE A 309 3.00 -27.06 6.07
C PHE A 309 1.82 -27.79 5.41
N ILE A 310 1.29 -27.17 4.35
CA ILE A 310 0.13 -27.68 3.60
C ILE A 310 0.65 -28.42 2.36
N ASP A 311 0.32 -29.70 2.22
CA ASP A 311 0.74 -30.47 1.05
C ASP A 311 -0.03 -30.05 -0.22
N TYR A 312 0.56 -30.35 -1.38
CA TYR A 312 0.00 -30.01 -2.68
C TYR A 312 -1.42 -30.56 -2.92
N LYS A 313 -1.70 -31.79 -2.47
CA LYS A 313 -3.02 -32.41 -2.64
C LYS A 313 -4.10 -31.64 -1.87
N THR A 314 -3.83 -31.33 -0.61
CA THR A 314 -4.70 -30.50 0.24
C THR A 314 -4.93 -29.13 -0.39
N LYS A 315 -3.86 -28.44 -0.82
CA LYS A 315 -3.98 -27.14 -1.53
C LYS A 315 -4.88 -27.25 -2.75
N THR A 316 -4.74 -28.30 -3.55
CA THR A 316 -5.52 -28.52 -4.78
C THR A 316 -7.00 -28.71 -4.47
N VAL A 317 -7.35 -29.49 -3.44
CA VAL A 317 -8.75 -29.64 -2.99
C VAL A 317 -9.38 -28.28 -2.65
N PHE A 318 -8.67 -27.46 -1.87
CA PHE A 318 -9.18 -26.14 -1.45
C PHE A 318 -9.20 -25.13 -2.60
N LYS A 319 -8.33 -25.25 -3.60
CA LYS A 319 -8.38 -24.41 -4.81
C LYS A 319 -9.58 -24.74 -5.71
N THR A 320 -9.92 -26.03 -5.83
CA THR A 320 -11.02 -26.51 -6.67
C THR A 320 -12.38 -26.17 -6.07
N GLU A 321 -12.51 -26.21 -4.74
CA GLU A 321 -13.76 -25.86 -4.06
C GLU A 321 -14.08 -24.36 -4.22
N LYS A 322 -15.24 -24.04 -4.80
CA LYS A 322 -15.67 -22.66 -5.07
C LYS A 322 -16.81 -22.24 -4.15
N VAL A 323 -16.69 -21.06 -3.58
CA VAL A 323 -17.64 -20.49 -2.61
C VAL A 323 -18.18 -19.17 -3.12
N LYS A 324 -19.50 -19.03 -3.16
CA LYS A 324 -20.17 -17.75 -3.44
C LYS A 324 -20.17 -16.91 -2.16
N VAL A 325 -19.56 -15.74 -2.22
CA VAL A 325 -19.36 -14.88 -1.07
C VAL A 325 -20.43 -13.79 -1.02
N THR A 326 -21.02 -13.59 0.16
CA THR A 326 -22.14 -12.65 0.38
C THR A 326 -21.76 -11.42 1.21
N CYS A 327 -20.53 -11.37 1.73
CA CYS A 327 -20.06 -10.27 2.57
C CYS A 327 -18.54 -10.06 2.46
N GLY A 328 -18.07 -8.88 2.85
CA GLY A 328 -16.64 -8.55 2.84
C GLY A 328 -16.10 -8.21 1.46
N LYS A 329 -14.78 -8.32 1.31
CA LYS A 329 -13.99 -7.89 0.15
C LYS A 329 -14.40 -8.57 -1.15
N TYR A 330 -14.85 -9.83 -1.06
CA TYR A 330 -15.22 -10.65 -2.22
C TYR A 330 -16.75 -10.69 -2.46
N ILE A 331 -17.51 -9.74 -1.91
CA ILE A 331 -18.98 -9.74 -1.99
C ILE A 331 -19.47 -9.87 -3.44
N GLY A 332 -20.41 -10.80 -3.67
CA GLY A 332 -20.99 -11.06 -4.99
C GLY A 332 -20.11 -11.94 -5.90
N MET A 333 -18.87 -12.23 -5.51
CA MET A 333 -17.95 -13.06 -6.28
C MET A 333 -18.05 -14.55 -5.89
N THR A 334 -17.63 -15.41 -6.81
CA THR A 334 -17.40 -16.84 -6.56
C THR A 334 -15.89 -17.08 -6.53
N VAL A 335 -15.37 -17.43 -5.36
CA VAL A 335 -13.92 -17.47 -5.07
C VAL A 335 -13.54 -18.86 -4.54
N SER A 336 -12.30 -19.30 -4.76
CA SER A 336 -11.84 -20.57 -4.19
C SER A 336 -11.75 -20.52 -2.67
N LEU A 337 -11.99 -21.67 -2.02
CA LEU A 337 -11.82 -21.81 -0.58
C LEU A 337 -10.38 -21.48 -0.15
N TRP A 338 -9.41 -21.82 -1.00
CA TRP A 338 -8.01 -21.46 -0.84
C TRP A 338 -7.80 -19.94 -0.77
N GLU A 339 -8.28 -19.18 -1.75
CA GLU A 339 -8.08 -17.72 -1.79
C GLU A 339 -8.76 -17.03 -0.60
N LEU A 340 -9.91 -17.54 -0.14
CA LEU A 340 -10.56 -17.04 1.07
C LEU A 340 -9.72 -17.28 2.34
N LEU A 341 -9.13 -18.46 2.50
CA LEU A 341 -8.27 -18.76 3.64
C LEU A 341 -6.96 -17.97 3.62
N MET A 342 -6.40 -17.74 2.44
CA MET A 342 -5.15 -16.99 2.28
C MET A 342 -5.36 -15.47 2.28
N SER A 343 -6.60 -15.01 2.40
CA SER A 343 -6.94 -13.59 2.56
C SER A 343 -6.54 -13.05 3.94
N GLU A 344 -6.65 -11.73 4.08
CA GLU A 344 -6.38 -10.99 5.32
C GLU A 344 -7.33 -11.31 6.49
N TYR A 345 -8.44 -12.03 6.23
CA TYR A 345 -9.38 -12.43 7.28
C TYR A 345 -8.83 -13.49 8.23
N PHE A 346 -7.76 -14.19 7.84
CA PHE A 346 -7.19 -15.28 8.63
C PHE A 346 -5.70 -15.05 8.86
N ASN A 347 -5.26 -15.24 10.10
CA ASN A 347 -3.84 -15.25 10.44
C ASN A 347 -3.23 -16.66 10.26
N GLU A 348 -1.91 -16.74 10.36
CA GLU A 348 -1.13 -17.98 10.20
C GLU A 348 -1.61 -19.11 11.11
N HIS A 349 -1.83 -18.82 12.40
CA HIS A 349 -2.25 -19.82 13.39
C HIS A 349 -3.65 -20.37 13.07
N GLN A 350 -4.58 -19.52 12.65
CA GLN A 350 -5.92 -19.95 12.24
C GLN A 350 -5.83 -20.88 11.02
N ARG A 351 -5.04 -20.51 10.00
CA ARG A 351 -4.84 -21.36 8.82
C ARG A 351 -4.25 -22.72 9.19
N GLN A 352 -3.20 -22.73 10.01
CA GLN A 352 -2.57 -23.96 10.50
C GLN A 352 -3.57 -24.87 11.22
N ASP A 353 -4.36 -24.33 12.14
CA ASP A 353 -5.37 -25.09 12.89
C ASP A 353 -6.43 -25.70 11.97
N ILE A 354 -6.92 -24.93 10.98
CA ILE A 354 -7.92 -25.40 10.01
C ILE A 354 -7.35 -26.55 9.17
N PHE A 355 -6.17 -26.38 8.58
CA PHE A 355 -5.56 -27.40 7.74
C PHE A 355 -5.17 -28.65 8.54
N GLN A 356 -4.69 -28.49 9.77
CA GLN A 356 -4.36 -29.62 10.64
C GLN A 356 -5.62 -30.42 11.00
N LYS A 357 -6.70 -29.77 11.42
CA LYS A 357 -7.96 -30.43 11.73
C LYS A 357 -8.59 -31.10 10.51
N TYR A 358 -8.43 -30.51 9.32
CA TYR A 358 -8.85 -31.14 8.07
C TYR A 358 -8.05 -32.43 7.79
N LYS A 359 -6.71 -32.38 7.91
CA LYS A 359 -5.84 -33.55 7.73
C LYS A 359 -6.14 -34.68 8.71
N GLU A 360 -6.52 -34.34 9.95
CA GLU A 360 -6.92 -35.29 10.98
C GLU A 360 -8.35 -35.83 10.79
N GLY A 361 -9.08 -35.39 9.76
CA GLY A 361 -10.46 -35.80 9.49
C GLY A 361 -11.49 -35.21 10.47
N LYS A 362 -11.09 -34.26 11.32
CA LYS A 362 -11.97 -33.60 12.31
C LYS A 362 -12.88 -32.54 11.68
N LEU A 363 -12.44 -31.93 10.57
CA LEU A 363 -13.20 -30.97 9.80
C LEU A 363 -13.39 -31.47 8.37
N ASN A 364 -14.60 -31.31 7.83
CA ASN A 364 -14.88 -31.51 6.41
C ASN A 364 -15.01 -30.16 5.69
N ILE A 365 -14.99 -30.19 4.35
CA ILE A 365 -15.03 -28.98 3.52
C ILE A 365 -16.27 -28.13 3.80
N SER A 366 -17.45 -28.73 3.96
CA SER A 366 -18.70 -28.00 4.23
C SER A 366 -18.65 -27.23 5.56
N THR A 367 -18.16 -27.87 6.62
CA THR A 367 -17.96 -27.24 7.94
C THR A 367 -16.94 -26.11 7.85
N ILE A 368 -15.86 -26.29 7.09
CA ILE A 368 -14.82 -25.26 6.90
C ILE A 368 -15.39 -24.06 6.16
N ILE A 369 -16.16 -24.25 5.08
CA ILE A 369 -16.83 -23.17 4.35
C ILE A 369 -17.72 -22.36 5.29
N LYS A 370 -18.56 -23.03 6.09
CA LYS A 370 -19.44 -22.36 7.05
C LYS A 370 -18.65 -21.51 8.05
N MET A 371 -17.61 -22.09 8.64
CA MET A 371 -16.76 -21.40 9.61
C MET A 371 -16.02 -20.20 8.99
N ILE A 372 -15.55 -20.32 7.74
CA ILE A 372 -14.89 -19.22 7.03
C ILE A 372 -15.87 -18.08 6.76
N LEU A 373 -17.05 -18.40 6.23
CA LEU A 373 -18.08 -17.38 5.95
C LEU A 373 -18.53 -16.67 7.24
N GLU A 374 -18.72 -17.40 8.33
CA GLU A 374 -19.03 -16.83 9.65
C GLU A 374 -17.89 -15.92 10.16
N THR A 375 -16.63 -16.32 9.95
CA THR A 375 -15.46 -15.52 10.34
C THR A 375 -15.35 -14.23 9.52
N ILE A 376 -15.58 -14.30 8.20
CA ILE A 376 -15.60 -13.13 7.32
C ILE A 376 -16.75 -12.22 7.73
N GLU A 377 -17.95 -12.74 7.95
CA GLU A 377 -19.11 -11.94 8.36
C GLU A 377 -18.86 -11.26 9.71
N THR A 378 -18.25 -11.97 10.67
CA THR A 378 -17.90 -11.43 11.99
C THR A 378 -16.83 -10.35 11.87
N SER A 379 -15.80 -10.56 11.04
CA SER A 379 -14.76 -9.56 10.76
C SER A 379 -15.35 -8.33 10.08
N VAL A 380 -16.29 -8.52 9.15
CA VAL A 380 -17.00 -7.43 8.48
C VAL A 380 -17.90 -6.69 9.47
N LYS A 381 -18.65 -7.39 10.33
CA LYS A 381 -19.46 -6.77 11.39
C LYS A 381 -18.59 -6.00 12.37
N ALA A 382 -17.43 -6.53 12.76
CA ALA A 382 -16.45 -5.82 13.58
C ALA A 382 -15.96 -4.55 12.87
N THR A 383 -15.66 -4.62 11.56
CA THR A 383 -15.33 -3.45 10.74
C THR A 383 -16.52 -2.53 10.44
N LYS A 384 -17.77 -2.97 10.64
CA LYS A 384 -18.98 -2.15 10.50
C LYS A 384 -19.44 -1.52 11.80
N THR A 385 -19.14 -2.12 12.94
CA THR A 385 -19.01 -1.35 14.19
C THR A 385 -17.86 -0.35 14.12
N ASP A 386 -16.94 -0.55 13.17
CA ASP A 386 -15.87 0.35 12.72
C ASP A 386 -16.22 1.10 11.41
N GLU A 387 -17.51 1.30 11.04
CA GLU A 387 -18.03 2.05 9.87
C GLU A 387 -17.66 3.56 9.87
N ASN A 388 -16.48 3.87 10.38
CA ASN A 388 -15.68 5.06 10.18
C ASN A 388 -14.80 4.94 8.91
N VAL A 389 -15.19 4.22 7.86
CA VAL A 389 -14.35 4.18 6.62
C VAL A 389 -14.39 5.52 5.86
N ASN A 390 -15.52 6.24 5.91
CA ASN A 390 -15.58 7.64 5.43
C ASN A 390 -14.82 8.62 6.37
N VAL A 391 -14.50 8.18 7.58
CA VAL A 391 -13.77 8.95 8.60
C VAL A 391 -12.25 8.90 8.39
N TYR A 392 -11.70 7.91 7.68
CA TYR A 392 -10.24 7.84 7.44
C TYR A 392 -9.81 8.55 6.15
N LEU A 393 -10.70 8.70 5.16
CA LEU A 393 -10.42 9.48 3.93
C LEU A 393 -10.70 10.99 4.11
N GLN A 394 -11.66 11.38 4.96
CA GLN A 394 -12.04 12.79 5.14
C GLN A 394 -11.99 13.30 6.60
N GLY A 395 -11.77 12.44 7.58
CA GLY A 395 -11.95 12.75 9.01
C GLY A 395 -13.42 12.67 9.46
N LYS A 396 -13.68 12.48 10.76
CA LYS A 396 -14.96 12.90 11.37
C LYS A 396 -15.05 14.42 11.32
N ASP A 397 -16.26 14.95 11.19
CA ASP A 397 -16.50 16.40 11.18
C ASP A 397 -15.92 17.06 12.44
N SER A 398 -14.97 17.99 12.25
CA SER A 398 -14.52 18.89 13.31
C SER A 398 -15.62 19.87 13.70
N ILE A 399 -15.49 20.53 14.85
CA ILE A 399 -16.37 21.64 15.23
C ILE A 399 -16.26 22.75 14.16
N ALA A 400 -17.27 22.89 13.32
CA ALA A 400 -17.26 23.73 12.12
C ALA A 400 -17.64 25.19 12.43
N GLY A 401 -18.52 25.40 13.41
CA GLY A 401 -19.14 26.68 13.68
C GLY A 401 -19.87 26.72 15.00
N ILE A 402 -20.51 27.86 15.27
CA ILE A 402 -21.28 28.11 16.48
C ILE A 402 -22.74 28.27 16.10
N LEU A 403 -23.62 27.55 16.80
CA LEU A 403 -25.07 27.72 16.70
C LEU A 403 -25.53 28.65 17.83
N LEU A 404 -26.08 29.80 17.47
CA LEU A 404 -26.61 30.77 18.42
C LEU A 404 -28.02 30.37 18.92
N PRO A 405 -28.48 30.92 20.06
CA PRO A 405 -29.81 30.62 20.62
C PRO A 405 -30.99 30.97 19.71
N ASP A 406 -30.80 31.91 18.77
CA ASP A 406 -31.76 32.33 17.74
C ASP A 406 -31.72 31.42 16.49
N SER A 407 -31.08 30.26 16.60
CA SER A 407 -30.85 29.30 15.52
C SER A 407 -29.97 29.84 14.38
N GLN A 408 -29.28 30.96 14.57
CA GLN A 408 -28.32 31.47 13.59
C GLN A 408 -27.00 30.70 13.67
N VAL A 409 -26.50 30.24 12.52
CA VAL A 409 -25.17 29.65 12.37
C VAL A 409 -24.15 30.73 12.04
N ILE A 410 -23.06 30.80 12.80
CA ILE A 410 -21.94 31.72 12.53
C ILE A 410 -20.60 30.98 12.56
N THR A 411 -19.59 31.52 11.89
CA THR A 411 -18.24 30.97 11.95
C THR A 411 -17.62 31.19 13.35
N ILE A 412 -16.64 30.36 13.73
CA ILE A 412 -15.93 30.51 15.02
C ILE A 412 -15.22 31.87 15.09
N TYR A 413 -14.65 32.34 13.98
CA TYR A 413 -14.01 33.64 13.89
C TYR A 413 -15.01 34.80 14.09
N GLN A 414 -16.20 34.71 13.48
CA GLN A 414 -17.27 35.69 13.71
C GLN A 414 -17.79 35.66 15.15
N ALA A 415 -17.89 34.48 15.77
CA ALA A 415 -18.28 34.35 17.17
C ALA A 415 -17.26 35.00 18.11
N ARG A 416 -15.97 34.88 17.80
CA ARG A 416 -14.88 35.58 18.49
C ARG A 416 -14.99 37.10 18.32
N GLN A 417 -15.19 37.60 17.09
CA GLN A 417 -15.30 39.04 16.84
C GLN A 417 -16.53 39.68 17.47
N LYS A 418 -17.66 38.95 17.50
CA LYS A 418 -18.92 39.41 18.12
C LYS A 418 -18.93 39.21 19.66
N GLY A 419 -17.83 38.79 20.27
CA GLY A 419 -17.71 38.56 21.72
C GLY A 419 -18.60 37.44 22.26
N LYS A 420 -19.05 36.52 21.40
CA LYS A 420 -19.84 35.33 21.78
C LYS A 420 -18.93 34.22 22.30
N LEU A 421 -17.68 34.17 21.85
CA LEU A 421 -16.62 33.34 22.40
C LEU A 421 -15.48 34.21 22.94
N MET A 422 -14.82 33.76 24.01
CA MET A 422 -13.58 34.39 24.46
C MET A 422 -12.51 34.29 23.37
N PRO A 423 -11.62 35.28 23.22
CA PRO A 423 -10.59 35.27 22.18
C PRO A 423 -9.69 34.03 22.19
N GLY A 424 -9.37 33.51 23.39
CA GLY A 424 -8.58 32.29 23.55
C GLY A 424 -9.33 31.04 23.08
N THR A 425 -10.58 30.85 23.52
CA THR A 425 -11.44 29.72 23.12
C THR A 425 -11.65 29.70 21.61
N GLY A 426 -11.94 30.86 21.01
CA GLY A 426 -12.12 30.96 19.56
C GLY A 426 -10.86 30.64 18.77
N LEU A 427 -9.68 31.05 19.26
CA LEU A 427 -8.40 30.74 18.61
C LEU A 427 -8.08 29.25 18.67
N ILE A 428 -8.25 28.63 19.84
CA ILE A 428 -7.99 27.19 20.04
C ILE A 428 -8.85 26.32 19.11
N LEU A 429 -10.13 26.66 18.95
CA LEU A 429 -11.02 25.93 18.05
C LEU A 429 -10.63 26.12 16.57
N LEU A 430 -10.16 27.30 16.18
CA LEU A 430 -9.66 27.55 14.82
C LEU A 430 -8.33 26.80 14.56
N GLU A 431 -7.43 26.74 15.55
CA GLU A 431 -6.20 25.94 15.47
C GLU A 431 -6.52 24.44 15.31
N ALA A 432 -7.54 23.94 16.00
CA ALA A 432 -8.01 22.56 15.84
C ALA A 432 -8.58 22.30 14.43
N GLN A 433 -9.32 23.25 13.84
CA GLN A 433 -9.76 23.14 12.42
C GLN A 433 -8.55 23.08 11.47
N ALA A 434 -7.58 23.98 11.63
CA ALA A 434 -6.37 24.00 10.81
C ALA A 434 -5.56 22.70 10.93
N ALA A 435 -5.43 22.15 12.14
CA ALA A 435 -4.69 20.90 12.39
C ALA A 435 -5.42 19.63 11.96
N THR A 436 -6.70 19.72 11.60
CA THR A 436 -7.53 18.59 11.16
C THR A 436 -7.80 18.59 9.65
N GLY A 437 -7.30 19.61 8.93
CA GLY A 437 -7.24 19.65 7.47
C GLY A 437 -7.58 21.02 6.89
N PHE A 438 -8.66 21.67 7.36
CA PHE A 438 -9.23 22.84 6.70
C PHE A 438 -9.89 23.81 7.69
N ILE A 439 -9.88 25.10 7.35
CA ILE A 439 -10.77 26.09 7.95
C ILE A 439 -12.15 25.97 7.30
N ILE A 440 -13.20 25.87 8.11
CA ILE A 440 -14.56 25.58 7.65
C ILE A 440 -15.43 26.84 7.66
N ASP A 441 -16.11 27.10 6.55
CA ASP A 441 -17.22 28.03 6.44
C ASP A 441 -18.54 27.25 6.55
N PRO A 442 -19.16 27.20 7.75
CA PRO A 442 -20.40 26.45 7.97
C PRO A 442 -21.62 27.04 7.24
N ILE A 443 -21.57 28.31 6.82
CA ILE A 443 -22.69 28.97 6.13
C ILE A 443 -22.65 28.62 4.64
N GLY A 444 -21.46 28.73 4.03
CA GLY A 444 -21.26 28.38 2.63
C GLY A 444 -21.03 26.89 2.37
N ASN A 445 -20.89 26.08 3.42
CA ASN A 445 -20.44 24.68 3.38
C ASN A 445 -19.15 24.49 2.56
N ARG A 446 -18.16 25.35 2.81
CA ARG A 446 -16.86 25.36 2.10
C ARG A 446 -15.72 25.10 3.06
N LYS A 447 -14.65 24.48 2.55
CA LYS A 447 -13.42 24.17 3.28
C LYS A 447 -12.26 24.90 2.59
N PHE A 448 -11.40 25.54 3.37
CA PHE A 448 -10.31 26.38 2.87
C PHE A 448 -8.98 25.99 3.53
N SER A 449 -7.88 26.17 2.80
CA SER A 449 -6.55 26.32 3.42
C SER A 449 -6.52 27.58 4.29
N VAL A 450 -5.56 27.70 5.22
CA VAL A 450 -5.47 28.90 6.07
C VAL A 450 -5.29 30.17 5.22
N ASP A 451 -4.45 30.12 4.18
CA ASP A 451 -4.19 31.28 3.33
C ASP A 451 -5.41 31.66 2.47
N ASP A 452 -6.16 30.68 1.96
CA ASP A 452 -7.37 30.96 1.19
C ASP A 452 -8.54 31.41 2.08
N ALA A 453 -8.61 30.93 3.32
CA ALA A 453 -9.59 31.40 4.30
C ALA A 453 -9.40 32.88 4.64
N VAL A 454 -8.15 33.37 4.68
CA VAL A 454 -7.84 34.81 4.85
C VAL A 454 -8.28 35.61 3.63
N LYS A 455 -7.98 35.14 2.42
CA LYS A 455 -8.42 35.80 1.17
C LYS A 455 -9.94 35.87 1.06
N ALA A 456 -10.62 34.79 1.44
CA ALA A 456 -12.08 34.69 1.47
C ALA A 456 -12.72 35.42 2.66
N LYS A 457 -11.92 36.05 3.54
CA LYS A 457 -12.35 36.77 4.75
C LYS A 457 -13.15 35.90 5.75
N ILE A 458 -12.93 34.60 5.74
CA ILE A 458 -13.48 33.66 6.74
C ILE A 458 -12.76 33.81 8.08
N VAL A 459 -11.43 34.02 8.02
CA VAL A 459 -10.57 34.37 9.16
C VAL A 459 -9.79 35.65 8.86
N GLY A 460 -9.36 36.36 9.90
CA GLY A 460 -8.59 37.60 9.75
C GLY A 460 -7.08 37.40 9.84
N PRO A 461 -6.31 38.43 9.47
CA PRO A 461 -4.85 38.40 9.52
C PRO A 461 -4.30 38.28 10.95
N ASP A 462 -5.09 38.65 11.96
CA ASP A 462 -4.71 38.63 13.39
C ASP A 462 -4.45 37.21 13.94
N VAL A 463 -5.06 36.19 13.34
CA VAL A 463 -4.90 34.78 13.75
C VAL A 463 -4.05 33.97 12.75
N CYS A 464 -3.77 34.54 11.58
CA CYS A 464 -3.20 33.84 10.43
C CYS A 464 -1.86 33.14 10.74
N GLN A 465 -0.93 33.80 11.43
CA GLN A 465 0.37 33.19 11.75
C GLN A 465 0.24 31.97 12.67
N LYS A 466 -0.67 32.02 13.65
CA LYS A 466 -0.93 30.91 14.57
C LYS A 466 -1.60 29.75 13.86
N LEU A 467 -2.56 30.05 12.97
CA LEU A 467 -3.23 29.03 12.16
C LEU A 467 -2.28 28.34 11.18
N ARG A 468 -1.35 29.08 10.53
CA ARG A 468 -0.29 28.46 9.71
C ARG A 468 0.62 27.53 10.50
N SER A 469 0.90 27.88 11.76
CA SER A 469 1.64 26.98 12.65
C SER A 469 0.87 25.68 12.92
N ALA A 470 -0.45 25.76 13.13
CA ALA A 470 -1.29 24.60 13.34
C ALA A 470 -1.52 23.76 12.06
N GLU A 471 -1.62 24.40 10.89
CA GLU A 471 -1.76 23.73 9.58
C GLU A 471 -0.54 22.86 9.21
N ARG A 472 0.64 23.14 9.79
CA ARG A 472 1.82 22.26 9.69
C ARG A 472 1.60 20.90 10.35
N ALA A 473 0.61 20.74 11.23
CA ALA A 473 0.21 19.41 11.70
C ALA A 473 -0.37 18.51 10.60
N VAL A 474 -0.81 19.10 9.48
CA VAL A 474 -1.35 18.41 8.31
C VAL A 474 -0.32 18.33 7.19
N THR A 475 0.34 19.45 6.89
CA THR A 475 1.32 19.56 5.79
C THR A 475 2.73 19.11 6.18
N GLY A 476 2.96 18.93 7.48
CA GLY A 476 4.21 18.49 8.08
C GLY A 476 5.13 19.64 8.51
N TYR A 477 5.99 19.32 9.49
CA TYR A 477 7.00 20.23 10.01
C TYR A 477 8.32 19.99 9.30
N LYS A 478 9.08 21.05 9.01
CA LYS A 478 10.42 20.91 8.42
C LYS A 478 11.45 20.75 9.54
N ASP A 479 12.17 19.62 9.54
CA ASP A 479 13.29 19.39 10.45
C ASP A 479 14.43 20.38 10.12
N PRO A 480 14.90 21.20 11.09
CA PRO A 480 16.00 22.12 10.88
C PRO A 480 17.34 21.47 10.51
N HIS A 481 17.54 20.19 10.83
CA HIS A 481 18.83 19.51 10.66
C HIS A 481 19.00 18.87 9.27
N ASP A 482 17.99 18.18 8.77
CA ASP A 482 18.06 17.47 7.48
C ASP A 482 17.05 17.99 6.44
N GLY A 483 16.21 18.95 6.81
CA GLY A 483 15.21 19.56 5.94
C GLY A 483 14.03 18.65 5.59
N LYS A 484 13.93 17.44 6.17
CA LYS A 484 12.84 16.51 5.89
C LYS A 484 11.54 16.96 6.54
N ILE A 485 10.43 16.52 5.95
CA ILE A 485 9.10 16.69 6.50
C ILE A 485 8.87 15.62 7.58
N ILE A 486 8.57 16.06 8.79
CA ILE A 486 8.29 15.22 9.95
C ILE A 486 6.86 15.47 10.46
N SER A 487 6.29 14.48 11.16
CA SER A 487 4.94 14.57 11.71
C SER A 487 4.83 15.52 12.90
N LEU A 488 3.60 15.88 13.27
CA LEU A 488 3.31 16.65 14.49
C LEU A 488 3.96 16.04 15.73
N PHE A 489 3.82 14.72 15.89
CA PHE A 489 4.36 14.02 17.04
C PHE A 489 5.90 14.01 17.05
N GLN A 490 6.53 13.81 15.89
CA GLN A 490 7.99 13.88 15.76
C GLN A 490 8.52 15.29 16.00
N ALA A 491 7.78 16.32 15.58
CA ALA A 491 8.10 17.71 15.87
C ALA A 491 8.02 18.02 17.37
N MET A 492 7.07 17.42 18.10
CA MET A 492 6.99 17.51 19.56
C MET A 492 8.20 16.85 20.23
N GLN A 493 8.63 15.68 19.77
CA GLN A 493 9.80 14.99 20.32
C GLN A 493 11.11 15.76 20.11
N LYS A 494 11.16 16.63 19.09
CA LYS A 494 12.30 17.49 18.77
C LYS A 494 12.13 18.92 19.29
N ASP A 495 11.16 19.16 20.17
CA ASP A 495 10.86 20.47 20.77
C ASP A 495 10.63 21.60 19.75
N LEU A 496 10.21 21.28 18.52
CA LEU A 496 9.88 22.27 17.49
C LEU A 496 8.49 22.92 17.73
N ILE A 497 7.68 22.28 18.57
CA ILE A 497 6.37 22.74 19.00
C ILE A 497 6.22 22.49 20.51
N LEU A 498 5.60 23.43 21.22
CA LEU A 498 5.34 23.28 22.66
C LEU A 498 4.47 22.05 22.93
N LYS A 499 4.84 21.28 23.95
CA LYS A 499 4.20 20.00 24.29
C LYS A 499 2.68 20.13 24.47
N ASP A 500 2.21 21.11 25.24
CA ASP A 500 0.78 21.34 25.50
C ASP A 500 0.01 21.72 24.23
N HIS A 501 0.64 22.51 23.35
CA HIS A 501 0.07 22.86 22.06
C HIS A 501 -0.03 21.63 21.16
N GLY A 502 1.03 20.81 21.09
CA GLY A 502 1.05 19.58 20.30
C GLY A 502 0.07 18.50 20.79
N ILE A 503 -0.05 18.31 22.12
CA ILE A 503 -1.03 17.42 22.76
C ILE A 503 -2.45 17.76 22.25
N ARG A 504 -2.81 19.05 22.32
CA ARG A 504 -4.12 19.54 21.90
C ARG A 504 -4.42 19.29 20.42
N LEU A 505 -3.42 19.45 19.55
CA LEU A 505 -3.58 19.19 18.12
C LEU A 505 -3.70 17.69 17.81
N LEU A 506 -2.91 16.83 18.48
CA LEU A 506 -2.98 15.37 18.33
C LEU A 506 -4.34 14.84 18.77
N GLU A 507 -4.83 15.33 19.90
CA GLU A 507 -6.15 15.00 20.42
C GLU A 507 -7.26 15.35 19.42
N ALA A 508 -7.21 16.55 18.82
CA ALA A 508 -8.15 16.96 17.78
C ALA A 508 -8.07 16.04 16.55
N GLN A 509 -6.87 15.64 16.12
CA GLN A 509 -6.69 14.68 15.01
C GLN A 509 -7.31 13.32 15.32
N ILE A 510 -7.04 12.74 16.49
CA ILE A 510 -7.57 11.44 16.91
C ILE A 510 -9.11 11.49 16.98
N ALA A 511 -9.67 12.50 17.64
CA ALA A 511 -11.10 12.67 17.76
C ALA A 511 -11.79 12.87 16.40
N THR A 512 -11.09 13.46 15.44
CA THR A 512 -11.54 13.64 14.05
C THR A 512 -11.16 12.50 13.12
N GLY A 513 -10.82 11.31 13.63
CA GLY A 513 -10.69 10.10 12.81
C GLY A 513 -9.29 9.51 12.66
N GLY A 514 -8.29 10.02 13.38
CA GLY A 514 -6.96 9.41 13.43
C GLY A 514 -5.83 10.38 13.13
N ILE A 515 -4.60 9.88 13.26
CA ILE A 515 -3.37 10.67 13.12
C ILE A 515 -3.15 11.01 11.65
N ILE A 516 -2.72 12.23 11.34
CA ILE A 516 -2.47 12.64 9.96
C ILE A 516 -1.03 12.25 9.55
N ASP A 517 -0.91 11.57 8.42
CA ASP A 517 0.36 11.36 7.73
C ASP A 517 0.69 12.60 6.89
N PRO A 518 1.72 13.38 7.23
CA PRO A 518 2.03 14.62 6.51
C PRO A 518 2.62 14.39 5.12
N VAL A 519 3.20 13.21 4.85
CA VAL A 519 3.85 12.90 3.58
C VAL A 519 2.82 12.47 2.54
N ASN A 520 1.87 11.64 2.99
CA ASN A 520 0.85 11.05 2.12
C ASN A 520 -0.53 11.73 2.25
N SER A 521 -0.61 12.81 3.05
CA SER A 521 -1.78 13.68 3.23
C SER A 521 -3.11 12.95 3.49
N HIS A 522 -3.09 11.87 4.28
CA HIS A 522 -4.28 11.13 4.70
C HIS A 522 -4.21 10.76 6.19
N ARG A 523 -5.35 10.38 6.77
CA ARG A 523 -5.41 9.89 8.15
C ARG A 523 -5.04 8.42 8.21
N ILE A 524 -4.20 8.08 9.16
CA ILE A 524 -3.80 6.71 9.45
C ILE A 524 -4.36 6.27 10.80
N PRO A 525 -4.76 4.99 10.94
CA PRO A 525 -5.12 4.43 12.23
C PRO A 525 -3.97 4.53 13.23
N VAL A 526 -4.30 4.65 14.51
CA VAL A 526 -3.33 4.73 15.62
C VAL A 526 -2.31 3.58 15.59
N HIS A 527 -2.74 2.35 15.29
CA HIS A 527 -1.85 1.19 15.19
C HIS A 527 -0.87 1.26 13.99
N VAL A 528 -1.26 1.94 12.90
CA VAL A 528 -0.37 2.22 11.76
C VAL A 528 0.59 3.35 12.10
N ALA A 529 0.10 4.36 12.82
CA ALA A 529 0.92 5.47 13.29
C ALA A 529 2.05 5.02 14.22
N TYR A 530 1.84 3.98 15.04
CA TYR A 530 2.88 3.33 15.82
C TYR A 530 4.01 2.77 14.94
N LYS A 531 3.65 2.02 13.90
CA LYS A 531 4.63 1.40 12.98
C LYS A 531 5.43 2.44 12.19
N ARG A 532 4.82 3.60 11.91
CA ARG A 532 5.46 4.72 11.17
C ARG A 532 6.21 5.69 12.08
N GLY A 533 6.14 5.52 13.40
CA GLY A 533 6.74 6.46 14.37
C GLY A 533 6.05 7.83 14.38
N TYR A 534 4.81 7.94 13.89
CA TYR A 534 4.02 9.17 13.91
C TYR A 534 3.18 9.32 15.18
N PHE A 535 3.13 8.27 16.00
CA PHE A 535 2.46 8.27 17.29
C PHE A 535 2.99 7.09 18.11
N HIS A 536 2.85 7.11 19.44
CA HIS A 536 3.43 6.10 20.33
C HIS A 536 2.40 5.65 21.39
N GLU A 537 2.59 4.45 21.94
CA GLU A 537 1.64 3.86 22.89
C GLU A 537 1.55 4.65 24.21
N GLU A 538 2.67 5.13 24.74
CA GLU A 538 2.70 5.97 25.96
C GLU A 538 1.86 7.26 25.79
N MET A 539 2.00 7.90 24.63
CA MET A 539 1.22 9.10 24.31
C MET A 539 -0.27 8.78 24.15
N ASN A 540 -0.61 7.60 23.62
CA ASN A 540 -1.99 7.16 23.53
C ASN A 540 -2.61 6.92 24.91
N GLN A 541 -1.84 6.38 25.85
CA GLN A 541 -2.29 6.22 27.24
C GLN A 541 -2.53 7.57 27.91
N ILE A 542 -1.63 8.54 27.71
CA ILE A 542 -1.80 9.93 28.20
C ILE A 542 -3.09 10.55 27.64
N LEU A 543 -3.31 10.50 26.32
CA LEU A 543 -4.50 11.08 25.69
C LEU A 543 -5.81 10.34 26.02
N SER A 544 -5.72 9.07 26.45
CA SER A 544 -6.88 8.27 26.86
C SER A 544 -7.29 8.52 28.31
N ASP A 545 -6.37 9.04 29.13
CA ASP A 545 -6.64 9.41 30.52
C ASP A 545 -7.19 10.85 30.61
N PRO A 546 -8.45 11.06 31.05
CA PRO A 546 -9.05 12.38 31.18
C PRO A 546 -8.54 13.14 32.42
N SER A 547 -7.22 13.21 32.60
CA SER A 547 -6.53 14.05 33.60
C SER A 547 -6.67 15.54 33.26
N ASP A 548 -6.29 16.44 34.18
CA ASP A 548 -6.43 17.89 33.96
C ASP A 548 -5.48 18.40 32.85
N ASP A 549 -4.33 17.75 32.69
CA ASP A 549 -3.28 18.14 31.75
C ASP A 549 -3.67 17.90 30.26
N THR A 550 -4.66 17.04 30.00
CA THR A 550 -5.15 16.74 28.63
C THR A 550 -6.40 17.51 28.24
N LYS A 551 -7.01 18.27 29.15
CA LYS A 551 -8.23 19.05 28.90
C LYS A 551 -7.91 20.42 28.28
N GLY A 552 -7.46 20.39 27.03
CA GLY A 552 -7.02 21.58 26.30
C GLY A 552 -8.13 22.47 25.70
N PHE A 553 -9.41 22.09 25.81
CA PHE A 553 -10.55 22.80 25.23
C PHE A 553 -11.52 23.29 26.32
N PHE A 554 -12.30 24.33 26.01
CA PHE A 554 -13.18 24.98 26.99
C PHE A 554 -14.62 25.02 26.48
N ASP A 555 -15.58 24.55 27.28
CA ASP A 555 -17.01 24.71 26.96
C ASP A 555 -17.53 26.06 27.46
N PRO A 556 -17.91 26.99 26.56
CA PRO A 556 -18.46 28.29 26.94
C PRO A 556 -19.81 28.24 27.67
N ASN A 557 -20.50 27.09 27.70
CA ASN A 557 -21.78 26.93 28.39
C ASN A 557 -21.63 26.49 29.86
N THR A 558 -20.75 25.51 30.12
CA THR A 558 -20.55 24.97 31.48
C THR A 558 -19.34 25.57 32.19
N HIS A 559 -18.49 26.31 31.47
CA HIS A 559 -17.23 26.86 31.97
C HIS A 559 -16.23 25.79 32.46
N GLU A 560 -16.27 24.62 31.85
CA GLU A 560 -15.37 23.49 32.16
C GLU A 560 -14.29 23.34 31.09
N ASN A 561 -13.10 22.94 31.52
CA ASN A 561 -12.07 22.42 30.63
C ASN A 561 -12.43 20.96 30.26
N LEU A 562 -12.35 20.63 28.98
CA LEU A 562 -12.74 19.36 28.40
C LEU A 562 -11.70 18.89 27.38
N THR A 563 -11.76 17.60 27.07
CA THR A 563 -11.12 17.04 25.88
C THR A 563 -11.88 17.49 24.63
N TYR A 564 -11.22 17.51 23.47
CA TYR A 564 -11.84 17.80 22.18
C TYR A 564 -13.00 16.84 21.90
N LEU A 565 -12.82 15.56 22.22
CA LEU A 565 -13.86 14.54 22.02
C LEU A 565 -15.08 14.80 22.91
N GLN A 566 -14.88 15.20 24.17
CA GLN A 566 -15.96 15.59 25.08
C GLN A 566 -16.69 16.84 24.58
N LEU A 567 -15.97 17.83 24.06
CA LEU A 567 -16.58 19.05 23.49
C LEU A 567 -17.35 18.75 22.20
N LEU A 568 -16.81 17.86 21.35
CA LEU A 568 -17.47 17.40 20.12
C LEU A 568 -18.79 16.67 20.42
N ALA A 569 -18.83 15.88 21.49
CA ALA A 569 -20.04 15.19 21.93
C ALA A 569 -21.16 16.15 22.39
N ARG A 570 -20.82 17.40 22.71
CA ARG A 570 -21.79 18.47 23.05
C ARG A 570 -22.26 19.26 21.82
N CYS A 571 -21.72 18.99 20.63
CA CYS A 571 -22.13 19.64 19.39
C CYS A 571 -23.39 19.00 18.79
N VAL A 572 -24.13 19.78 18.02
CA VAL A 572 -25.29 19.32 17.24
C VAL A 572 -24.92 19.29 15.76
N LYS A 573 -25.45 18.33 15.00
CA LYS A 573 -25.29 18.30 13.55
C LYS A 573 -26.34 19.16 12.88
N ASP A 574 -25.92 20.04 11.98
CA ASP A 574 -26.82 20.77 11.10
C ASP A 574 -27.47 19.80 10.10
N PRO A 575 -28.81 19.68 10.07
CA PRO A 575 -29.51 18.77 9.15
C PRO A 575 -29.23 19.06 7.67
N SER A 576 -28.86 20.30 7.32
CA SER A 576 -28.67 20.73 5.93
C SER A 576 -27.25 20.50 5.41
N THR A 577 -26.24 20.72 6.25
CA THR A 577 -24.82 20.62 5.87
C THR A 577 -24.13 19.38 6.43
N GLY A 578 -24.70 18.74 7.44
CA GLY A 578 -24.10 17.61 8.18
C GLY A 578 -23.00 18.03 9.16
N LEU A 579 -22.62 19.32 9.20
CA LEU A 579 -21.51 19.84 9.99
C LEU A 579 -21.82 19.89 11.50
N CYS A 580 -20.79 19.65 12.32
CA CYS A 580 -20.88 19.77 13.77
C CYS A 580 -20.82 21.24 14.21
N LEU A 581 -21.88 21.72 14.87
CA LEU A 581 -21.98 23.07 15.41
C LEU A 581 -22.06 23.03 16.94
N LEU A 582 -21.26 23.88 17.61
CA LEU A 582 -21.33 24.01 19.07
C LEU A 582 -22.47 24.96 19.44
N PRO A 583 -23.52 24.50 20.15
CA PRO A 583 -24.63 25.37 20.56
C PRO A 583 -24.20 26.28 21.72
N LEU A 584 -24.52 27.57 21.63
CA LEU A 584 -24.45 28.49 22.75
C LEU A 584 -25.83 28.68 23.36
N LYS A 585 -25.93 28.56 24.68
CA LYS A 585 -27.16 28.87 25.42
C LYS A 585 -27.29 30.38 25.60
N SER A 586 -28.53 30.89 25.59
CA SER A 586 -28.79 32.28 25.93
C SER A 586 -28.25 32.55 27.33
N LYS A 587 -27.53 33.67 27.53
CA LYS A 587 -27.15 34.13 28.85
C LYS A 587 -28.41 34.57 29.60
N THR A 588 -29.16 33.63 30.15
CA THR A 588 -30.15 33.94 31.19
C THR A 588 -29.39 34.39 32.43
N GLY A 589 -29.24 35.71 32.55
CA GLY A 589 -29.07 36.44 33.81
C GLY A 589 -28.03 35.92 34.79
N ILE A 590 -26.76 36.26 34.59
CA ILE A 590 -25.87 36.62 35.71
C ILE A 590 -25.29 38.01 35.39
N ARG A 591 -26.12 39.04 35.56
CA ARG A 591 -25.67 40.33 36.06
C ARG A 591 -25.55 40.16 37.57
N LEU A 592 -24.33 39.93 38.07
CA LEU A 592 -23.83 40.25 39.42
C LEU A 592 -22.63 39.36 39.73
N LEU A 593 -21.43 39.83 39.37
CA LEU A 593 -20.17 39.73 40.14
C LEU A 593 -19.00 40.27 39.28
N THR A 594 -19.14 41.48 38.74
CA THR A 594 -18.03 42.23 38.11
C THR A 594 -17.92 43.60 38.74
N ARG A 595 -17.90 43.63 40.08
CA ARG A 595 -17.41 44.74 40.90
C ARG A 595 -16.84 44.14 42.17
N LEU A 596 -15.56 43.77 42.11
CA LEU A 596 -14.56 43.71 43.18
C LEU A 596 -13.34 43.03 42.53
N PHE A 597 -12.14 43.58 42.73
CA PHE A 597 -10.85 43.17 42.14
C PHE A 597 -10.49 43.73 40.75
N TYR A 598 -10.62 45.04 40.55
CA TYR A 598 -9.57 45.82 39.88
C TYR A 598 -9.55 47.22 40.50
N ALA A 599 -8.98 47.29 41.71
CA ALA A 599 -8.31 48.48 42.18
C ALA A 599 -6.86 48.07 42.41
N SER A 600 -5.97 48.55 41.54
CA SER A 600 -4.53 48.54 41.81
C SER A 600 -4.25 49.28 43.13
N PRO A 601 -3.06 49.04 43.71
CA PRO A 601 -2.06 50.07 43.49
C PRO A 601 -0.66 49.52 43.17
N CYS A 602 0.06 50.31 42.38
CA CYS A 602 1.53 50.31 42.35
C CYS A 602 2.09 50.70 43.72
N ALA A 603 3.11 49.98 44.19
CA ALA A 603 4.18 50.40 45.08
C ALA A 603 5.27 49.30 44.96
N GLU A 604 6.41 49.53 44.33
CA GLU A 604 7.65 50.09 44.92
C GLU A 604 8.17 49.38 46.19
N PHE A 605 9.50 49.29 46.26
CA PHE A 605 10.39 48.67 47.26
C PHE A 605 10.62 47.15 47.08
N GLY A 606 11.84 46.63 46.98
CA GLY A 606 13.16 47.15 47.33
C GLY A 606 13.84 46.20 48.31
N CYS A 607 14.86 45.48 47.81
CA CYS A 607 16.01 44.79 48.44
C CYS A 607 16.34 43.50 47.69
#